data_AF-A0A2H3DLS7-F1
#
_entry.id   AF-A0A2H3DLS7-F1
#
_cell.length_a   1.000
_cell.length_b   1.000
_cell.length_c   1.000
_cell.angle_alpha   90.00
_cell.angle_beta   90.00
_cell.angle_gamma   90.00
#
_symmetry.space_group_name_H-M   'P 1'
#
loop_
_entity.id
_entity.type
_entity.pdbx_description
1 polymer ?
#
loop_
_entity_poly.entity_id
_entity_poly.type
_entity_poly.pdbx_seq_one_letter_code
_entity_poly.pdbx_strand_id
1 'polypeptide(L)'
;MPATITVPEGWAWVGAALLSTQVLLVGQATVVGRRRRAAGIKYPQLYAEKAQEEASKEAKIFNCAQRAHQNTLENIPVIYTSTLLTAVYYPTIAAAALGTWVLGRILYTRGYITGDPANRNAKGGFVGGIAQLVLLLGSVTGVYKMIQASL
;
A
#
# COMPACT_ATOMS: atom_id res chain seq x y z
N MET A 1 -36.15 -9.00 -9.65
CA MET A 1 -35.97 -7.66 -10.26
C MET A 1 -34.50 -7.29 -10.13
N PRO A 2 -33.81 -6.84 -11.20
CA PRO A 2 -32.45 -6.34 -11.05
C PRO A 2 -32.47 -5.02 -10.26
N ALA A 3 -31.61 -4.92 -9.25
CA ALA A 3 -31.41 -3.67 -8.52
C ALA A 3 -30.43 -2.79 -9.31
N THR A 4 -30.87 -1.60 -9.70
CA THR A 4 -30.00 -0.60 -10.35
C THR A 4 -29.27 0.19 -9.27
N ILE A 5 -27.94 0.05 -9.20
CA ILE A 5 -27.08 0.84 -8.31
C ILE A 5 -26.55 2.03 -9.11
N THR A 6 -26.98 3.24 -8.77
CA THR A 6 -26.44 4.48 -9.35
C THR A 6 -25.23 4.93 -8.52
N VAL A 7 -24.05 4.93 -9.12
CA VAL A 7 -22.80 5.38 -8.48
C VAL A 7 -22.49 6.80 -8.95
N PRO A 8 -22.06 7.72 -8.07
CA PRO A 8 -21.71 9.07 -8.50
C PRO A 8 -20.55 9.07 -9.50
N GLU A 9 -20.50 10.10 -10.35
CA GLU A 9 -19.44 10.24 -11.34
C GLU A 9 -18.04 10.15 -10.70
N GLY A 10 -17.13 9.41 -11.35
CA GLY A 10 -15.76 9.22 -10.87
C GLY A 10 -15.57 8.07 -9.86
N TRP A 11 -16.63 7.51 -9.25
CA TRP A 11 -16.49 6.41 -8.29
C TRP A 11 -15.99 5.09 -8.90
N ALA A 12 -16.19 4.89 -10.20
CA ALA A 12 -15.57 3.76 -10.91
C ALA A 12 -14.04 3.76 -10.77
N TRP A 13 -13.42 4.94 -10.81
CA TRP A 13 -11.97 5.10 -10.62
C TRP A 13 -11.55 4.85 -9.17
N VAL A 14 -12.37 5.25 -8.20
CA VAL A 14 -12.14 4.96 -6.78
C VAL A 14 -12.17 3.45 -6.54
N GLY A 15 -13.16 2.75 -7.10
CA GLY A 15 -13.24 1.29 -7.06
C GLY A 15 -12.03 0.62 -7.70
N ALA A 16 -11.60 1.08 -8.89
CA ALA A 16 -10.40 0.57 -9.54
C ALA A 16 -9.13 0.80 -8.68
N ALA A 17 -9.00 1.95 -8.04
CA ALA A 17 -7.88 2.26 -7.15
C ALA A 17 -7.88 1.36 -5.89
N LEU A 18 -9.05 1.12 -5.27
CA LEU A 18 -9.21 0.19 -4.15
C LEU A 18 -8.99 -1.28 -4.55
N LEU A 19 -9.26 -1.64 -5.81
CA LEU A 19 -8.91 -2.96 -6.33
C LEU A 19 -7.39 -3.10 -6.51
N SER A 20 -6.73 -2.03 -6.97
CA SER A 20 -5.28 -2.05 -7.20
C SER A 20 -4.45 -2.30 -5.93
N THR A 21 -4.93 -1.87 -4.75
CA THR A 21 -4.29 -2.18 -3.47
C THR A 21 -4.37 -3.66 -3.12
N GLN A 22 -5.46 -4.35 -3.48
CA GLN A 22 -5.60 -5.79 -3.28
C GLN A 22 -4.62 -6.56 -4.15
N VAL A 23 -4.51 -6.17 -5.42
CA VAL A 23 -3.51 -6.72 -6.35
C VAL A 23 -2.09 -6.51 -5.82
N LEU A 24 -1.79 -5.32 -5.29
CA LEU A 24 -0.51 -5.02 -4.63
C LEU A 24 -0.25 -5.94 -3.44
N LEU A 25 -1.21 -6.13 -2.54
CA LEU A 25 -1.06 -6.98 -1.36
C LEU A 25 -0.80 -8.45 -1.74
N VAL A 26 -1.56 -8.99 -2.70
CA VAL A 26 -1.34 -10.34 -3.22
C VAL A 26 0.02 -10.47 -3.90
N GLY A 27 0.43 -9.46 -4.67
CA GLY A 27 1.75 -9.41 -5.29
C GLY A 27 2.88 -9.42 -4.26
N GLN A 28 2.78 -8.60 -3.22
CA GLN A 28 3.77 -8.58 -2.13
C GLN A 28 3.81 -9.89 -1.34
N ALA A 29 2.65 -10.48 -1.03
CA ALA A 29 2.58 -11.79 -0.37
C ALA A 29 3.28 -12.88 -1.22
N THR A 30 3.08 -12.85 -2.54
CA THR A 30 3.77 -13.76 -3.48
C THR A 30 5.28 -13.56 -3.46
N VAL A 31 5.75 -12.29 -3.44
CA VAL A 31 7.18 -11.97 -3.31
C VAL A 31 7.74 -12.50 -2.00
N VAL A 32 7.06 -12.29 -0.87
CA VAL A 32 7.46 -12.82 0.44
C VAL A 32 7.57 -14.34 0.40
N GLY A 33 6.57 -15.04 -0.15
CA GLY A 33 6.59 -16.50 -0.27
C GLY A 33 7.77 -17.02 -1.11
N ARG A 34 8.05 -16.37 -2.25
CA ARG A 34 9.21 -16.71 -3.09
C ARG A 34 10.53 -16.50 -2.36
N ARG A 35 10.70 -15.37 -1.67
CA ARG A 35 11.94 -15.06 -0.92
C ARG A 35 12.11 -15.96 0.29
N ARG A 36 11.02 -16.31 0.98
CA ARG A 36 11.04 -17.31 2.06
C ARG A 36 11.60 -18.63 1.57
N ARG A 37 11.10 -19.13 0.44
CA ARG A 37 11.55 -20.40 -0.15
C ARG A 37 13.04 -20.33 -0.52
N ALA A 38 13.49 -19.22 -1.11
CA ALA A 38 14.90 -19.01 -1.43
C ALA A 38 15.81 -18.95 -0.19
N ALA A 39 15.31 -18.38 0.90
CA ALA A 39 16.02 -18.28 2.18
C ALA A 39 15.98 -19.58 3.02
N GLY A 40 15.18 -20.58 2.65
CA GLY A 40 15.03 -21.81 3.43
C GLY A 40 14.32 -21.65 4.78
N ILE A 41 13.65 -20.52 5.03
CA ILE A 41 13.00 -20.22 6.32
C ILE A 41 11.66 -20.96 6.44
N LYS A 42 11.60 -21.95 7.32
CA LYS A 42 10.42 -22.79 7.53
C LYS A 42 9.30 -22.05 8.26
N TYR A 43 8.05 -22.42 8.00
CA TYR A 43 6.92 -21.99 8.82
C TYR A 43 6.98 -22.68 10.20
N PRO A 44 6.50 -22.05 11.29
CA PRO A 44 5.79 -20.76 11.36
C PRO A 44 6.72 -19.54 11.56
N GLN A 45 8.05 -19.70 11.40
CA GLN A 45 9.01 -18.63 11.64
C GLN A 45 8.70 -17.39 10.79
N LEU A 46 8.46 -16.24 11.43
CA LEU A 46 7.98 -15.04 10.76
C LEU A 46 9.09 -14.29 10.00
N TYR A 47 10.26 -14.17 10.64
CA TYR A 47 11.47 -13.52 10.16
C TYR A 47 12.67 -14.45 10.36
N ALA A 48 13.65 -14.38 9.46
CA ALA A 48 14.96 -14.96 9.68
C ALA A 48 15.60 -14.31 10.92
N GLU A 49 16.28 -15.10 11.74
CA GLU A 49 17.05 -14.61 12.88
C GLU A 49 18.33 -13.91 12.41
N LYS A 50 18.95 -13.13 13.30
CA LYS A 50 20.18 -12.39 12.98
C LYS A 50 21.29 -13.29 12.44
N ALA A 51 21.51 -14.45 13.07
CA ALA A 51 22.49 -15.43 12.60
C ALA A 51 22.18 -15.95 11.18
N GLN A 52 20.90 -16.12 10.85
CA GLN A 52 20.48 -16.57 9.51
C GLN A 52 20.62 -15.46 8.46
N GLU A 53 20.35 -14.21 8.82
CA GLU A 53 20.58 -13.04 7.94
C GLU A 53 22.07 -12.82 7.64
N GLU A 54 22.93 -12.97 8.64
CA GLU A 54 24.39 -12.85 8.50
C GLU A 54 24.96 -13.98 7.66
N ALA A 55 24.42 -15.20 7.81
CA ALA A 55 24.85 -16.37 7.05
C ALA A 55 24.29 -16.40 5.61
N SER A 56 23.18 -15.71 5.31
CA SER A 56 22.51 -15.79 4.02
C SER A 56 21.93 -14.45 3.56
N LYS A 57 22.43 -13.96 2.43
CA LYS A 57 21.87 -12.80 1.73
C LYS A 57 20.39 -12.99 1.38
N GLU A 58 19.96 -14.20 1.05
CA GLU A 58 18.56 -14.49 0.76
C GLU A 58 17.67 -14.35 2.00
N ALA A 59 18.17 -14.73 3.19
CA ALA A 59 17.47 -14.51 4.45
C ALA A 59 17.27 -13.01 4.75
N LYS A 60 18.29 -12.19 4.49
CA LYS A 60 18.17 -10.73 4.59
C LYS A 60 17.16 -10.16 3.59
N ILE A 61 17.17 -10.63 2.33
CA ILE A 61 16.18 -10.22 1.31
C ILE A 61 14.77 -10.66 1.70
N PHE A 62 14.61 -11.85 2.29
CA PHE A 62 13.33 -12.32 2.82
C PHE A 62 12.80 -11.41 3.92
N ASN A 63 13.63 -11.05 4.90
CA ASN A 63 13.24 -10.12 5.97
C ASN A 63 12.87 -8.74 5.42
N CYS A 64 13.63 -8.25 4.44
CA CYS A 64 13.31 -7.02 3.73
C CYS A 64 11.96 -7.08 3.01
N ALA A 65 11.68 -8.18 2.28
CA ALA A 65 10.40 -8.38 1.60
C ALA A 65 9.23 -8.44 2.59
N GLN A 66 9.40 -9.18 3.70
CA GLN A 66 8.42 -9.32 4.76
C GLN A 66 8.10 -7.96 5.41
N ARG A 67 9.13 -7.16 5.72
CA ARG A 67 8.93 -5.82 6.29
C ARG A 67 8.22 -4.88 5.32
N ALA A 68 8.57 -4.91 4.04
CA ALA A 68 7.89 -4.10 3.03
C ALA A 68 6.39 -4.44 2.93
N HIS A 69 6.04 -5.72 2.98
CA HIS A 69 4.65 -6.16 2.95
C HIS A 69 3.88 -5.78 4.22
N GLN A 70 4.45 -6.04 5.40
CA GLN A 70 3.84 -5.66 6.68
C GLN A 70 3.61 -4.15 6.77
N ASN A 71 4.58 -3.34 6.34
CA ASN A 71 4.41 -1.90 6.31
C ASN A 71 3.26 -1.47 5.38
N THR A 72 2.98 -2.22 4.31
CA THR A 72 1.83 -1.91 3.44
C THR A 72 0.54 -2.20 4.19
N LEU A 73 0.46 -3.37 4.83
CA LEU A 73 -0.70 -3.79 5.63
C LEU A 73 -1.01 -2.79 6.75
N GLU A 74 0.01 -2.30 7.46
CA GLU A 74 -0.11 -1.25 8.48
C GLU A 74 -0.72 0.05 7.93
N ASN A 75 -0.46 0.37 6.66
CA ASN A 75 -0.97 1.60 6.02
C ASN A 75 -2.36 1.43 5.39
N ILE A 76 -2.85 0.21 5.15
CA ILE A 76 -4.15 -0.01 4.50
C ILE A 76 -5.31 0.69 5.22
N PRO A 77 -5.47 0.59 6.56
CA PRO A 77 -6.57 1.27 7.25
C PRO A 77 -6.56 2.78 7.05
N VAL A 78 -5.39 3.39 7.14
CA VAL A 78 -5.22 4.85 6.97
C VAL A 78 -5.51 5.24 5.52
N ILE A 79 -4.92 4.54 4.54
CA ILE A 79 -5.09 4.92 3.13
C ILE A 79 -6.53 4.73 2.66
N TYR A 80 -7.22 3.65 3.07
CA TYR A 80 -8.61 3.42 2.71
C TYR A 80 -9.53 4.47 3.31
N THR A 81 -9.39 4.75 4.60
CA THR A 81 -10.22 5.76 5.28
C THR A 81 -10.01 7.12 4.64
N SER A 82 -8.76 7.53 4.41
CA SER A 82 -8.46 8.82 3.79
C SER A 82 -8.96 8.91 2.34
N THR A 83 -8.82 7.85 1.55
CA THR A 83 -9.35 7.80 0.18
C THR A 83 -10.87 7.92 0.16
N LEU A 84 -11.58 7.15 0.98
CA LEU A 84 -13.05 7.18 0.99
C LEU A 84 -13.59 8.53 1.42
N LEU A 85 -13.02 9.14 2.47
CA LEU A 85 -13.42 10.48 2.93
C LEU A 85 -13.11 11.56 1.88
N THR A 86 -11.97 11.47 1.20
CA THR A 86 -11.63 12.39 0.10
C THR A 86 -12.58 12.20 -1.09
N ALA A 87 -12.93 10.95 -1.41
CA ALA A 87 -13.73 10.59 -2.58
C ALA A 87 -15.18 11.08 -2.52
N VAL A 88 -15.70 11.41 -1.32
CA VAL A 88 -17.04 11.99 -1.16
C VAL A 88 -17.20 13.26 -1.99
N TYR A 89 -16.20 14.14 -1.98
CA TYR A 89 -16.23 15.41 -2.72
C TYR A 89 -15.26 15.44 -3.90
N TYR A 90 -14.22 14.60 -3.89
CA TYR A 90 -13.13 14.63 -4.85
C TYR A 90 -12.75 13.22 -5.36
N PRO A 91 -13.67 12.49 -6.01
CA PRO A 91 -13.48 11.08 -6.38
C PRO A 91 -12.28 10.85 -7.31
N THR A 92 -12.09 11.71 -8.32
CA THR A 92 -10.97 11.58 -9.27
C THR A 92 -9.61 11.85 -8.60
N ILE A 93 -9.53 12.84 -7.70
CA ILE A 93 -8.31 13.14 -6.95
C ILE A 93 -7.98 11.99 -6.00
N ALA A 94 -8.99 11.48 -5.28
CA ALA A 94 -8.83 10.35 -4.38
C ALA A 94 -8.31 9.11 -5.11
N ALA A 95 -8.90 8.79 -6.28
CA ALA A 95 -8.47 7.67 -7.11
C ALA A 95 -7.05 7.83 -7.64
N ALA A 96 -6.70 9.00 -8.17
CA ALA A 96 -5.37 9.29 -8.71
C ALA A 96 -4.29 9.22 -7.61
N ALA A 97 -4.57 9.79 -6.44
CA ALA A 97 -3.66 9.75 -5.31
C ALA A 97 -3.47 8.31 -4.78
N LEU A 98 -4.55 7.53 -4.64
CA LEU A 98 -4.42 6.12 -4.22
C LEU A 98 -3.66 5.28 -5.26
N GLY A 99 -3.91 5.48 -6.56
CA GLY A 99 -3.14 4.84 -7.63
C GLY A 99 -1.65 5.21 -7.56
N THR A 100 -1.34 6.48 -7.32
CA THR A 100 0.04 6.96 -7.14
C THR A 100 0.68 6.34 -5.90
N TRP A 101 -0.08 6.20 -4.81
CA TRP A 101 0.37 5.52 -3.61
C TRP A 101 0.73 4.06 -3.89
N VAL A 102 -0.10 3.33 -4.64
CA VAL A 102 0.16 1.95 -5.06
C VAL A 102 1.44 1.85 -5.88
N LEU A 103 1.64 2.73 -6.88
CA LEU A 103 2.89 2.78 -7.64
C LEU A 103 4.10 3.03 -6.72
N GLY A 104 3.97 3.97 -5.78
CA GLY A 104 4.97 4.21 -4.75
C GLY A 104 5.31 2.96 -3.93
N ARG A 105 4.30 2.18 -3.52
CA ARG A 105 4.51 0.90 -2.79
C ARG A 105 5.20 -0.16 -3.64
N ILE A 106 4.92 -0.23 -4.94
CA ILE A 106 5.63 -1.13 -5.86
C ILE A 106 7.12 -0.76 -5.90
N LEU A 107 7.44 0.52 -6.10
CA LEU A 107 8.82 1.01 -6.12
C LEU A 107 9.51 0.81 -4.78
N TYR A 108 8.79 1.04 -3.68
CA TYR A 108 9.27 0.83 -2.31
C TYR A 108 9.65 -0.63 -2.05
N THR A 109 8.78 -1.56 -2.46
CA THR A 109 9.05 -3.00 -2.35
C THR A 109 10.25 -3.39 -3.19
N ARG A 110 10.35 -2.89 -4.43
CA ARG A 110 11.49 -3.13 -5.33
C ARG A 110 12.81 -2.58 -4.79
N GLY A 111 12.76 -1.53 -3.97
CA GLY A 111 13.89 -1.01 -3.21
C GLY A 111 14.29 -1.94 -2.07
N TYR A 112 13.32 -2.34 -1.24
CA TYR A 112 13.57 -3.26 -0.11
C TYR A 112 14.18 -4.59 -0.55
N ILE A 113 13.67 -5.21 -1.62
CA ILE A 113 14.15 -6.52 -2.08
C ILE A 113 15.54 -6.50 -2.73
N THR A 114 16.28 -5.40 -2.67
CA THR A 114 17.74 -5.42 -2.93
C THR A 114 18.52 -6.03 -1.76
N GLY A 115 17.88 -6.23 -0.61
CA GLY A 115 18.51 -6.72 0.62
C GLY A 115 19.16 -5.62 1.47
N ASP A 116 18.87 -4.36 1.15
CA ASP A 116 19.28 -3.19 1.94
C ASP A 116 18.06 -2.31 2.23
N PRO A 117 17.62 -2.21 3.49
CA PRO A 117 16.52 -1.35 3.90
C PRO A 117 16.70 0.14 3.58
N ALA A 118 17.94 0.62 3.39
CA ALA A 118 18.20 2.01 3.00
C ALA A 118 17.70 2.29 1.57
N ASN A 119 17.69 1.27 0.69
CA ASN A 119 17.27 1.40 -0.69
C ASN A 119 15.75 1.47 -0.88
N ARG A 120 14.96 1.41 0.19
CA ARG A 120 13.49 1.44 0.15
C ARG A 120 12.93 2.62 -0.64
N ASN A 121 13.62 3.76 -0.68
CA ASN A 121 13.19 4.93 -1.46
C ASN A 121 14.08 5.22 -2.68
N ALA A 122 15.18 4.49 -2.87
CA ALA A 122 16.14 4.74 -3.94
C ALA A 122 15.52 4.62 -5.36
N LYS A 123 14.42 3.87 -5.49
CA LYS A 123 13.67 3.70 -6.73
C LYS A 123 12.47 4.63 -6.87
N GLY A 124 12.38 5.69 -6.06
CA GLY A 124 11.26 6.63 -6.07
C GLY A 124 10.10 6.24 -5.16
N GLY A 125 10.29 5.34 -4.19
CA GLY A 125 9.23 4.93 -3.25
C GLY A 125 8.61 6.09 -2.43
N PHE A 126 9.34 7.20 -2.29
CA PHE A 126 8.89 8.40 -1.56
C PHE A 126 7.63 9.04 -2.15
N VAL A 127 7.34 8.84 -3.45
CA VAL A 127 6.12 9.36 -4.09
C VAL A 127 4.85 8.82 -3.42
N GLY A 128 4.92 7.61 -2.86
CA GLY A 128 3.81 7.06 -2.08
C GLY A 128 3.54 7.86 -0.81
N GLY A 129 4.58 8.34 -0.11
CA GLY A 129 4.42 9.20 1.06
C GLY A 129 3.75 10.54 0.73
N ILE A 130 4.11 11.14 -0.41
CA ILE A 130 3.48 12.37 -0.90
C ILE A 130 2.01 12.13 -1.21
N ALA A 131 1.69 11.05 -1.93
CA ALA A 131 0.31 10.69 -2.25
C ALA A 131 -0.55 10.42 -1.00
N GLN A 132 0.05 9.79 0.03
CA GLN A 132 -0.61 9.58 1.32
C GLN A 132 -0.90 10.90 2.04
N LEU A 133 0.00 11.88 1.98
CA LEU A 133 -0.23 13.21 2.54
C LEU A 133 -1.38 13.93 1.81
N VAL A 134 -1.42 13.85 0.48
CA VAL A 134 -2.53 14.40 -0.31
C VAL A 134 -3.87 13.81 0.13
N LEU A 135 -3.94 12.49 0.30
CA LEU A 135 -5.15 11.81 0.78
C LEU A 135 -5.53 12.20 2.21
N LEU A 136 -4.54 12.35 3.10
CA LEU A 136 -4.80 12.77 4.48
C LEU A 136 -5.39 14.19 4.52
N LEU A 137 -4.80 15.14 3.79
CA LEU A 137 -5.33 16.50 3.68
C LEU A 137 -6.71 16.52 2.99
N GLY A 138 -6.87 15.71 1.95
CA GLY A 138 -8.15 15.49 1.28
C GLY A 138 -9.24 14.98 2.23
N SER A 139 -8.91 14.08 3.15
CA SER A 139 -9.88 13.56 4.12
C SER A 139 -10.30 14.60 5.16
N VAL A 140 -9.38 15.47 5.60
CA VAL A 140 -9.70 16.56 6.52
C VAL A 140 -10.65 17.55 5.86
N THR A 141 -10.37 17.94 4.61
CA THR A 141 -11.26 18.85 3.87
C THR A 141 -12.60 18.19 3.54
N GLY A 142 -12.61 16.88 3.24
CA GLY A 142 -13.82 16.10 3.06
C GLY A 142 -14.71 16.12 4.30
N VAL A 143 -14.17 15.74 5.46
CA VAL A 143 -14.92 15.76 6.74
C VAL A 143 -15.40 17.16 7.09
N TYR A 144 -14.58 18.19 6.92
CA TYR A 144 -14.99 19.57 7.17
C TYR A 144 -16.23 19.95 6.34
N LYS A 145 -16.26 19.60 5.05
CA LYS A 145 -17.42 19.83 4.19
C LYS A 145 -18.65 19.03 4.61
N MET A 146 -18.49 17.79 5.07
CA MET A 146 -19.62 17.00 5.59
C MET A 146 -20.25 17.67 6.80
N ILE A 147 -19.44 18.17 7.72
CA ILE A 147 -19.91 18.89 8.91
C ILE A 147 -20.65 20.15 8.49
N GLN A 148 -20.09 20.97 7.60
CA GLN A 148 -20.74 22.19 7.12
C GLN A 148 -22.09 21.93 6.42
N ALA A 149 -22.22 20.81 5.69
CA ALA A 149 -23.48 20.42 5.07
C ALA A 149 -24.53 19.89 6.06
N SER A 150 -24.15 19.63 7.31
CA SER A 150 -25.02 19.09 8.36
C SER A 150 -25.48 20.16 9.38
N LEU A 151 -24.98 21.40 9.24
CA LEU A 151 -25.36 22.57 10.03
C LEU A 151 -26.39 23.40 9.25
#